data_AF-A0A940P7W1-F1
#
_entry.id   AF-A0A940P7W1-F1
#
_cell.length_a   1.000
_cell.length_b   1.000
_cell.length_c   1.000
_cell.angle_alpha   90.00
_cell.angle_beta   90.00
_cell.angle_gamma   90.00
#
_symmetry.space_group_name_H-M   'P 1'
#
loop_
_entity.id
_entity.type
_entity.pdbx_description
1 polymer ?
#
loop_
_entity_poly.entity_id
_entity_poly.type
_entity_poly.pdbx_seq_one_letter_code
_entity_poly.pdbx_strand_id
1 'polypeptide(L)'
;MTYAELLLLSDHYDDEKEFLGDGYFRLRQKDGQHYELAYLKADACGTTSVNPQITVEVIDKKVRAVSLLDLFSTPVRNISESEATETLLEQELVALVLKFKAAKDL
;
A
#
# COMPACT_ATOMS: atom_id res chain seq x y z
N MET A 1 10.04 -3.25 2.99
CA MET A 1 10.38 -2.25 1.93
C MET A 1 11.53 -1.36 2.42
N THR A 2 12.42 -0.91 1.53
CA THR A 2 13.48 0.06 1.85
C THR A 2 13.06 1.49 1.54
N TYR A 3 13.75 2.49 2.11
CA TYR A 3 13.48 3.90 1.78
C TYR A 3 13.77 4.24 0.31
N ALA A 4 14.78 3.61 -0.30
CA ALA A 4 15.05 3.80 -1.74
C ALA A 4 13.90 3.27 -2.61
N GLU A 5 13.30 2.14 -2.23
CA GLU A 5 12.11 1.62 -2.92
C GLU A 5 10.91 2.54 -2.76
N LEU A 6 10.71 3.13 -1.57
CA LEU A 6 9.65 4.11 -1.37
C LEU A 6 9.83 5.33 -2.28
N LEU A 7 11.05 5.87 -2.37
CA LEU A 7 11.34 7.00 -3.27
C LEU A 7 11.09 6.63 -4.74
N LEU A 8 11.56 5.46 -5.19
CA LEU A 8 11.30 4.96 -6.54
C LEU A 8 9.80 4.87 -6.81
N LEU A 9 9.01 4.28 -5.91
CA LEU A 9 7.57 4.22 -6.10
C LEU A 9 6.92 5.61 -6.11
N SER A 10 7.36 6.53 -5.24
CA SER A 10 6.86 7.91 -5.23
C SER A 10 7.19 8.72 -6.49
N ASP A 11 8.25 8.35 -7.23
CA ASP A 11 8.56 8.98 -8.53
C ASP A 11 7.63 8.49 -9.65
N HIS A 12 6.94 7.37 -9.45
CA HIS A 12 6.09 6.73 -10.44
C HIS A 12 4.60 6.72 -10.10
N TYR A 13 4.23 6.96 -8.86
CA TYR A 13 2.84 6.94 -8.38
C TYR A 13 2.56 8.17 -7.53
N ASP A 14 1.32 8.65 -7.57
CA ASP A 14 0.87 9.83 -6.84
C ASP A 14 -0.44 9.58 -6.07
N ASP A 15 -1.05 10.66 -5.58
CA ASP A 15 -2.29 10.63 -4.81
C ASP A 15 -3.54 10.41 -5.68
N GLU A 16 -3.42 10.51 -6.99
CA GLU A 16 -4.44 10.07 -7.92
C GLU A 16 -4.36 8.56 -8.12
N LYS A 17 -5.52 7.93 -8.30
CA LYS A 17 -5.56 6.49 -8.56
C LYS A 17 -5.37 6.27 -10.06
N GLU A 18 -4.40 5.45 -10.43
CA GLU A 18 -4.12 5.09 -11.81
C GLU A 18 -4.58 3.66 -12.09
N PHE A 19 -5.34 3.45 -13.16
CA PHE A 19 -5.75 2.10 -13.56
C PHE A 19 -4.64 1.39 -14.34
N LEU A 20 -4.12 0.30 -13.79
CA LEU A 20 -3.05 -0.51 -14.39
C LEU A 20 -3.44 -1.99 -14.33
N GLY A 21 -3.60 -2.61 -15.50
CA GLY A 21 -3.94 -4.03 -15.61
C GLY A 21 -5.31 -4.36 -15.03
N ASP A 22 -5.34 -4.89 -13.80
CA ASP A 22 -6.52 -5.47 -13.15
C ASP A 22 -7.14 -4.59 -12.04
N GLY A 23 -6.57 -3.42 -11.76
CA GLY A 23 -7.11 -2.50 -10.76
C GLY A 23 -6.36 -1.17 -10.71
N TYR A 24 -6.60 -0.43 -9.63
CA TYR A 24 -6.06 0.91 -9.46
C TYR A 24 -4.93 0.93 -8.44
N PHE A 25 -3.91 1.72 -8.71
CA PHE A 25 -2.75 1.91 -7.84
C PHE A 25 -2.71 3.36 -7.39
N ARG A 26 -2.36 3.58 -6.13
CA ARG A 26 -2.19 4.93 -5.55
C ARG A 26 -1.09 4.89 -4.50
N LEU A 27 -0.21 5.89 -4.51
CA LEU A 27 0.77 6.12 -3.46
C LEU A 27 0.70 7.58 -3.04
N ARG A 28 0.25 7.83 -1.81
CA ARG A 28 0.17 9.20 -1.29
C ARG A 28 0.91 9.38 0.01
N GLN A 29 1.49 10.55 0.19
CA GLN A 29 1.97 11.01 1.48
C GLN A 29 0.79 11.59 2.28
N LYS A 30 0.52 11.05 3.47
CA LYS A 30 -0.55 11.54 4.36
C LYS A 30 -0.09 12.74 5.17
N ASP A 31 1.12 12.65 5.71
CA ASP A 31 1.78 13.68 6.49
C ASP A 31 3.30 13.55 6.33
N GLY A 32 4.08 14.32 7.11
CA GLY A 32 5.54 14.35 6.99
C GLY A 32 6.24 12.99 7.12
N GLN A 33 5.64 11.99 7.78
CA GLN A 33 6.27 10.69 8.05
C GLN A 33 5.47 9.50 7.52
N HIS A 34 4.18 9.67 7.22
CA HIS A 34 3.30 8.57 6.80
C HIS A 34 3.01 8.57 5.30
N TYR A 35 3.13 7.39 4.70
CA TYR A 35 2.78 7.12 3.31
C TYR A 35 1.73 6.01 3.25
N GLU A 36 0.86 6.07 2.25
CA GLU A 36 -0.18 5.08 2.03
C GLU A 36 -0.04 4.50 0.62
N LEU A 37 0.22 3.20 0.54
CA LEU A 37 0.20 2.43 -0.69
C LEU A 37 -1.15 1.72 -0.77
N ALA A 38 -1.88 1.90 -1.86
CA ALA A 38 -3.18 1.27 -2.05
C ALA A 38 -3.29 0.61 -3.42
N TYR A 39 -3.68 -0.66 -3.43
CA TYR A 39 -4.29 -1.30 -4.58
C TYR A 39 -5.81 -1.33 -4.37
N LEU A 40 -6.56 -0.89 -5.37
CA LEU A 40 -8.01 -0.76 -5.30
C LEU A 40 -8.65 -1.55 -6.45
N LYS A 41 -9.76 -2.22 -6.16
CA LYS A 41 -10.58 -2.88 -7.19
C LYS A 41 -11.79 -2.02 -7.52
N ALA A 42 -12.23 -2.09 -8.77
CA ALA A 42 -13.53 -1.53 -9.15
C ALA A 42 -14.64 -2.19 -8.31
N ASP A 43 -15.58 -1.38 -7.85
CA ASP A 43 -16.76 -1.81 -7.10
C ASP A 43 -18.01 -1.20 -7.75
N ALA A 44 -19.18 -1.55 -7.24
CA ALA A 44 -20.47 -1.10 -7.76
C ALA A 44 -20.54 0.44 -7.85
N CYS A 45 -21.36 0.92 -8.79
CA CYS A 45 -21.64 2.35 -8.97
C CYS A 45 -20.41 3.22 -9.28
N GLY A 46 -19.38 2.67 -9.93
CA GLY A 46 -18.17 3.42 -10.29
C GLY A 46 -17.27 3.75 -9.11
N THR A 47 -17.49 3.10 -7.97
CA THR A 47 -16.65 3.23 -6.78
C THR A 47 -15.48 2.25 -6.84
N THR A 48 -14.60 2.31 -5.84
CA THR A 48 -13.49 1.38 -5.70
C THR A 48 -13.37 0.90 -4.27
N SER A 49 -13.08 -0.38 -4.09
CA SER A 49 -12.86 -1.00 -2.78
C SER A 49 -11.37 -1.25 -2.55
N VAL A 50 -10.94 -1.06 -1.30
CA VAL A 50 -9.55 -1.22 -0.88
C VAL A 50 -9.15 -2.69 -0.83
N ASN A 51 -8.09 -3.08 -1.54
CA ASN A 51 -7.60 -4.46 -1.56
C ASN A 51 -6.14 -4.58 -2.02
N PRO A 52 -5.12 -4.55 -1.14
CA PRO A 52 -5.10 -3.92 0.17
C PRO A 52 -4.59 -2.47 0.11
N GLN A 53 -4.75 -1.76 1.22
CA GLN A 53 -4.09 -0.50 1.53
C GLN A 53 -3.20 -0.67 2.75
N ILE A 54 -1.93 -0.29 2.64
CA ILE A 54 -0.96 -0.35 3.73
C ILE A 54 -0.44 1.05 4.01
N THR A 55 -0.51 1.46 5.27
CA THR A 55 0.16 2.69 5.72
C THR A 55 1.54 2.33 6.25
N VAL A 56 2.55 3.06 5.83
CA VAL A 56 3.92 2.95 6.33
C VAL A 56 4.34 4.25 7.01
N GLU A 57 5.18 4.14 8.02
CA GLU A 57 5.85 5.25 8.70
C GLU A 57 7.33 5.27 8.32
N VAL A 58 7.90 6.46 8.15
CA VAL A 58 9.31 6.69 7.83
C VAL A 58 10.01 7.41 8.97
N ILE A 59 10.89 6.71 9.68
CA ILE A 59 11.74 7.27 10.74
C ILE A 59 13.19 6.95 10.40
N ASP A 60 14.07 7.97 10.33
CA ASP A 60 15.50 7.81 10.04
C ASP A 60 15.78 6.96 8.78
N LYS A 61 15.00 7.15 7.72
CA LYS A 61 15.04 6.36 6.46
C LYS A 61 14.76 4.86 6.65
N LYS A 62 14.18 4.47 7.77
CA LYS A 62 13.59 3.15 7.96
C LYS A 62 12.11 3.25 7.66
N VAL A 63 11.62 2.32 6.85
CA VAL A 63 10.22 2.23 6.50
C VAL A 63 9.61 1.08 7.26
N ARG A 64 8.50 1.31 7.97
CA ARG A 64 7.79 0.31 8.75
C ARG A 64 6.30 0.34 8.42
N ALA A 65 5.69 -0.83 8.21
CA ALA A 65 4.24 -0.93 8.03
C ALA A 65 3.53 -0.79 9.38
N VAL A 66 2.60 0.17 9.49
CA VAL A 66 1.90 0.48 10.74
C VAL A 66 0.42 0.09 10.73
N SER A 67 -0.17 -0.10 9.54
CA SER A 67 -1.53 -0.63 9.40
C SER A 67 -1.82 -1.21 8.03
N LEU A 68 -2.80 -2.11 7.97
CA LEU A 68 -3.37 -2.68 6.75
C LEU A 68 -4.90 -2.63 6.81
N LEU A 69 -5.50 -2.19 5.70
CA LEU A 69 -6.93 -2.31 5.44
C LEU A 69 -7.12 -3.13 4.16
N ASP A 70 -7.96 -4.14 4.21
CA ASP A 70 -8.42 -4.92 3.06
C ASP A 70 -9.90 -5.23 3.23
N LEU A 71 -10.72 -4.57 2.41
CA LEU A 71 -12.18 -4.65 2.43
C LEU A 71 -12.72 -5.72 1.48
N PHE A 72 -11.86 -6.35 0.68
CA PHE A 72 -12.26 -7.32 -0.35
C PHE A 72 -11.99 -8.77 0.09
N SER A 73 -11.00 -8.99 0.95
CA SER A 73 -10.76 -10.30 1.55
C SER A 73 -11.90 -10.76 2.46
N THR A 74 -12.11 -12.07 2.58
CA THR A 74 -13.07 -12.69 3.52
C THR A 74 -12.33 -13.59 4.51
N PRO A 75 -12.32 -13.26 5.82
CA PRO A 75 -12.91 -12.06 6.43
C PRO A 75 -12.17 -10.76 6.04
N VAL A 76 -12.88 -9.63 6.18
CA VAL A 76 -12.28 -8.28 6.07
C VAL A 76 -11.11 -8.16 7.04
N ARG A 77 -10.02 -7.54 6.60
CA ARG A 77 -8.82 -7.35 7.41
C ARG A 77 -8.65 -5.87 7.72
N ASN A 78 -8.66 -5.54 9.01
CA ASN A 78 -8.28 -4.23 9.52
C ASN A 78 -7.27 -4.47 10.64
N ILE A 79 -6.00 -4.27 10.33
CA ILE A 79 -4.88 -4.70 11.17
C ILE A 79 -4.07 -3.46 11.55
N SER A 80 -3.89 -3.27 12.85
CA SER A 80 -2.97 -2.27 13.39
C SER A 80 -1.68 -2.93 13.86
N GLU A 81 -0.63 -2.13 13.94
CA GLU A 81 0.66 -2.55 14.46
C GLU A 81 0.60 -3.03 15.92
N SER A 82 1.25 -4.18 16.16
CA SER A 82 1.52 -4.79 17.46
C SER A 82 2.63 -5.83 17.28
N GLU A 83 3.22 -6.33 18.37
CA GLU A 83 4.21 -7.43 18.30
C GLU A 83 3.66 -8.67 17.57
N ALA A 84 2.36 -8.96 17.69
CA ALA A 84 1.73 -10.10 17.04
C ALA A 84 1.48 -9.90 15.53
N THR A 85 1.44 -8.66 15.05
CA THR A 85 1.04 -8.32 13.67
C THR A 85 2.20 -7.79 12.82
N GLU A 86 3.34 -7.45 13.43
CA GLU A 86 4.50 -6.86 12.75
C GLU A 86 4.99 -7.71 11.57
N THR A 87 5.20 -9.01 11.77
CA THR A 87 5.67 -9.91 10.69
C THR A 87 4.66 -9.99 9.55
N LEU A 88 3.36 -10.01 9.87
CA LEU A 88 2.29 -10.04 8.86
C LEU A 88 2.25 -8.74 8.06
N LEU A 89 2.33 -7.59 8.72
CA LEU A 89 2.33 -6.28 8.07
C LEU A 89 3.52 -6.11 7.13
N GLU A 90 4.71 -6.57 7.51
CA GLU A 90 5.88 -6.51 6.63
C GLU A 90 5.73 -7.46 5.41
N GLN A 91 5.20 -8.67 5.59
CA GLN A 91 4.94 -9.59 4.48
C GLN A 91 3.95 -9.00 3.47
N GLU A 92 2.87 -8.40 3.95
CA GLU A 92 1.86 -7.74 3.12
C GLU A 92 2.44 -6.51 2.42
N LEU A 93 3.29 -5.74 3.09
CA LEU A 93 3.98 -4.61 2.49
C LEU A 93 4.89 -5.08 1.34
N VAL A 94 5.67 -6.14 1.55
CA VAL A 94 6.53 -6.70 0.50
C VAL A 94 5.68 -7.18 -0.68
N ALA A 95 4.58 -7.88 -0.43
CA ALA A 95 3.68 -8.35 -1.48
C ALA A 95 3.08 -7.19 -2.28
N LEU A 96 2.64 -6.12 -1.61
CA LEU A 96 2.07 -4.94 -2.26
C LEU A 96 3.13 -4.19 -3.07
N VAL A 97 4.34 -4.01 -2.54
CA VAL A 97 5.46 -3.37 -3.26
C VAL A 97 5.82 -4.14 -4.53
N LEU A 98 5.87 -5.48 -4.46
CA LEU A 98 6.09 -6.30 -5.65
C LEU A 98 4.98 -6.11 -6.69
N LYS A 99 3.72 -6.00 -6.26
CA LYS A 99 2.59 -5.73 -7.17
C LYS A 99 2.71 -4.34 -7.83
N PHE A 100 3.11 -3.30 -7.08
CA PHE A 100 3.38 -1.98 -7.64
C PHE A 100 4.49 -2.03 -8.69
N LYS A 101 5.65 -2.60 -8.35
CA LYS A 101 6.76 -2.70 -9.30
C LYS A 101 6.39 -3.44 -10.59
N ALA A 102 5.70 -4.58 -10.45
CA ALA A 102 5.25 -5.36 -11.60
C ALA A 102 4.26 -4.61 -12.51
N ALA A 103 3.47 -3.67 -11.97
CA ALA A 103 2.50 -2.91 -12.76
C ALA A 103 3.14 -1.87 -13.70
N LYS A 104 4.41 -1.50 -13.46
CA LYS A 104 5.19 -0.53 -14.27
C LYS A 104 6.58 -1.03 -14.69
N ASP A 105 6.84 -2.33 -14.57
CA ASP A 105 8.13 -2.97 -14.88
C ASP A 105 9.34 -2.29 -14.19
N LEU A 106 9.21 -1.99 -12.88
CA LEU A 106 10.23 -1.32 -12.04
C LEU A 106 11.18 -2.29 -11.32
#